data_AF-A0A1V4XGF7-F1
#
_entry.id   AF-A0A1V4XGF7-F1
#
_cell.length_a   1.000
_cell.length_b   1.000
_cell.length_c   1.000
_cell.angle_alpha   90.00
_cell.angle_beta   90.00
_cell.angle_gamma   90.00
#
_symmetry.space_group_name_H-M   'P 1'
#
loop_
_entity.id
_entity.type
_entity.pdbx_description
1 polymer ?
#
loop_
_entity_poly.entity_id
_entity_poly.type
_entity_poly.pdbx_seq_one_letter_code
_entity_poly.pdbx_strand_id
1 'polypeptide(L)'
;MKKTRIGLSSLLAAIQSAFLILSVSAALADEITQVRAAIAEKRARWQAGETSMTRLSPEERRARLGLIKPVGLKAIAAGEAVVSAGPVVGAAPSGFDWRSAGGENFVTSVRDQGSCGSCWAFATTAALESATLRSNNTPGVNLDLSEQVMVSCGSSGGNDAGDCDGGVIQYASNYIRDTGLPLETCYPYTATDGSCGSACGTYQTSTTRIQSWSWVTTEPPTVTVSAIRNALLNYGPLVTTMDVYSDFYSYSGGVYTHTSGSLEGGHAVLIVGFNDSGQYFIVKNSWGTDWGELGYFKISYSEISSVVKFGYYTIRYKGTACSYLVTPSSQSFNSSGGSGSADVWTQSGCSWSASSNVGWVTTSSSGAGESGLASFSVAANTGAKARTGTLTIAGRTHTVTQAGAPPTITGQSPAGGATGVDTNTAITVTFSETMNPATIHSSSFRLAQGGSTVSSTVTPGSLSATLTPSSSLTPGTAYTVTVTTAVQDDEGVALASESSWSFTTAGAPPVTSGGGGGGGGGCFIATAAFGSALEPRVVTLREFRDRYLMPSSTGRAFVELYHMLSPPMAEAIAADEGLRAGVRAVLAPIADAADTALGAKTETVGMLGGLGAAALLLCGIRRDERPPREKNR
;
A
#
# COMPACT_ATOMS: atom_id res chain seq x y z
N MET A 1 21.19 57.77 29.92
CA MET A 1 21.45 57.07 28.63
C MET A 1 22.95 57.09 28.34
N LYS A 2 23.68 56.02 28.67
CA LYS A 2 25.10 55.87 28.30
C LYS A 2 25.15 55.38 26.84
N LYS A 3 25.54 56.25 25.91
CA LYS A 3 25.80 55.85 24.52
C LYS A 3 27.09 55.04 24.48
N THR A 4 26.96 53.72 24.41
CA THR A 4 28.07 52.81 24.14
C THR A 4 28.62 53.12 22.75
N ARG A 5 29.76 53.82 22.68
CA ARG A 5 30.50 54.00 21.42
C ARG A 5 31.08 52.64 21.04
N ILE A 6 30.43 51.92 20.13
CA ILE A 6 31.06 50.80 19.44
C ILE A 6 32.25 51.38 18.68
N GLY A 7 33.47 50.94 19.03
CA GLY A 7 34.68 51.41 18.37
C GLY A 7 34.61 51.12 16.87
N LEU A 8 35.06 52.06 16.04
CA LEU A 8 35.07 51.93 14.58
C LEU A 8 35.75 50.63 14.11
N SER A 9 36.72 50.13 14.88
CA SER A 9 37.40 48.84 14.72
C SER A 9 36.48 47.62 14.93
N SER A 10 35.58 47.65 15.91
CA SER A 10 34.59 46.57 16.13
C SER A 10 33.50 46.55 15.06
N LEU A 11 33.12 47.72 14.54
CA LEU A 11 32.18 47.85 13.42
C LEU A 11 32.83 47.39 12.10
N LEU A 12 34.09 47.74 11.85
CA LEU A 12 34.84 47.24 10.68
C LEU A 12 35.02 45.72 10.72
N ALA A 13 35.32 45.15 11.89
CA ALA A 13 35.42 43.70 12.05
C ALA A 13 34.09 43.00 11.76
N ALA A 14 32.97 43.51 12.30
CA ALA A 14 31.64 42.97 12.03
C ALA A 14 31.23 43.09 10.55
N ILE A 15 31.58 44.20 9.89
CA ILE A 15 31.35 44.41 8.46
C ILE A 15 32.22 43.46 7.63
N GLN A 16 33.51 43.29 7.96
CA GLN A 16 34.39 42.34 7.28
C GLN A 16 33.91 40.90 7.44
N SER A 17 33.46 40.50 8.63
CA SER A 17 32.88 39.18 8.86
C SER A 17 31.58 38.99 8.07
N ALA A 18 30.70 40.00 8.01
CA ALA A 18 29.47 39.93 7.23
C ALA A 18 29.73 39.84 5.71
N PHE A 19 30.69 40.62 5.19
CA PHE A 19 31.11 40.52 3.79
C PHE A 19 31.75 39.17 3.46
N LEU A 20 32.57 38.63 4.36
CA LEU A 20 33.17 37.31 4.19
C LEU A 20 32.09 36.23 4.14
N ILE A 21 31.12 36.24 5.06
CA ILE A 21 29.99 35.30 5.09
C ILE A 21 29.16 35.40 3.80
N LEU A 22 28.80 36.62 3.38
CA LEU A 22 28.05 36.85 2.13
C LEU A 22 28.82 36.37 0.88
N SER A 23 30.14 36.56 0.84
CA SER A 23 30.97 36.15 -0.29
C SER A 23 31.14 34.64 -0.40
N VAL A 24 31.28 33.93 0.73
CA VAL A 24 31.37 32.46 0.78
C VAL A 24 30.03 31.83 0.39
N SER A 25 28.90 32.36 0.88
CA SER A 25 27.57 31.88 0.50
C SER A 25 27.28 32.07 -0.99
N ALA A 26 27.74 33.17 -1.59
CA ALA A 26 27.60 33.40 -3.03
C ALA A 26 28.45 32.46 -3.89
N ALA A 27 29.69 32.20 -3.49
CA ALA A 27 30.59 31.27 -4.20
C ALA A 27 30.08 29.81 -4.13
N LEU A 28 29.57 29.39 -2.97
CA LEU A 28 28.94 28.07 -2.80
C LEU A 28 27.69 27.91 -3.66
N ALA A 29 26.84 28.94 -3.70
CA ALA A 29 25.64 28.95 -4.54
C ALA A 29 26.00 28.84 -6.03
N ASP A 30 27.12 29.44 -6.46
CA ASP A 30 27.62 29.34 -7.83
C ASP A 30 28.15 27.93 -8.16
N GLU A 31 28.96 27.32 -7.28
CA GLU A 31 29.48 25.94 -7.44
C GLU A 31 28.34 24.93 -7.63
N ILE A 32 27.35 24.93 -6.73
CA ILE A 32 26.20 24.01 -6.80
C ILE A 32 25.35 24.28 -8.05
N THR A 33 25.22 25.54 -8.46
CA THR A 33 24.47 25.91 -9.68
C THR A 33 25.13 25.33 -10.94
N GLN A 34 26.46 25.39 -11.03
CA GLN A 34 27.21 24.79 -12.14
C GLN A 34 27.05 23.26 -12.17
N VAL A 35 27.12 22.59 -11.02
CA VAL A 35 26.89 21.15 -10.93
C VAL A 35 25.47 20.79 -11.36
N ARG A 36 24.45 21.52 -10.90
CA ARG A 36 23.05 21.30 -11.32
C ARG A 36 22.85 21.48 -12.83
N ALA A 37 23.53 22.46 -13.44
CA ALA A 37 23.49 22.64 -14.89
C ALA A 37 24.10 21.43 -15.62
N ALA A 38 25.25 20.92 -15.16
CA ALA A 38 25.89 19.74 -15.74
C ALA A 38 25.05 18.46 -15.58
N ILE A 39 24.40 18.28 -14.43
CA ILE A 39 23.43 17.19 -14.19
C ILE A 39 22.29 17.27 -15.20
N ALA A 40 21.69 18.44 -15.39
CA ALA A 40 20.57 18.64 -16.30
C ALA A 40 20.98 18.40 -17.76
N GLU A 41 22.12 18.94 -18.18
CA GLU A 41 22.68 18.75 -19.53
C GLU A 41 22.90 17.27 -19.85
N LYS A 42 23.52 16.53 -18.91
CA LYS A 42 23.79 15.10 -19.06
C LYS A 42 22.58 14.19 -18.76
N ARG A 43 21.46 14.76 -18.34
CA ARG A 43 20.26 14.04 -17.89
C ARG A 43 20.59 12.99 -16.82
N ALA A 44 21.50 13.34 -15.91
CA ALA A 44 21.95 12.46 -14.85
C ALA A 44 20.83 12.23 -13.80
N ARG A 45 20.88 11.09 -13.11
CA ARG A 45 19.79 10.60 -12.22
C ARG A 45 19.97 10.99 -10.75
N TRP A 46 20.72 12.04 -10.48
CA TRP A 46 21.05 12.49 -9.12
C TRP A 46 20.85 13.99 -8.94
N GLN A 47 20.88 14.42 -7.69
CA GLN A 47 20.63 15.79 -7.28
C GLN A 47 21.82 16.34 -6.51
N ALA A 48 22.20 17.58 -6.84
CA ALA A 48 23.18 18.36 -6.12
C ALA A 48 22.51 19.35 -5.16
N GLY A 49 23.01 19.42 -3.93
CA GLY A 49 22.56 20.29 -2.87
C GLY A 49 23.69 20.74 -1.96
N GLU A 50 23.36 21.59 -1.01
CA GLU A 50 24.28 21.94 0.08
C GLU A 50 24.41 20.76 1.03
N THR A 51 25.64 20.43 1.42
CA THR A 51 25.97 19.32 2.32
C THR A 51 26.97 19.77 3.39
N SER A 52 27.31 18.88 4.34
CA SER A 52 28.44 19.12 5.23
C SER A 52 29.75 19.36 4.47
N MET A 53 29.96 18.66 3.35
CA MET A 53 31.19 18.75 2.54
C MET A 53 31.29 20.06 1.74
N THR A 54 30.18 20.54 1.17
CA THR A 54 30.22 21.77 0.37
C THR A 54 30.50 23.02 1.22
N ARG A 55 30.21 22.96 2.53
CA ARG A 55 30.50 24.04 3.48
C ARG A 55 31.97 24.15 3.87
N LEU A 56 32.79 23.14 3.54
CA LEU A 56 34.23 23.11 3.81
C LEU A 56 35.02 23.79 2.70
N SER A 57 36.21 24.29 3.04
CA SER A 57 37.19 24.76 2.06
C SER A 57 37.71 23.63 1.16
N PRO A 58 38.23 23.92 -0.05
CA PRO A 58 38.77 22.89 -0.93
C PRO A 58 39.88 22.04 -0.30
N GLU A 59 40.72 22.61 0.58
CA GLU A 59 41.77 21.89 1.29
C GLU A 59 41.17 20.90 2.31
N GLU A 60 40.21 21.35 3.12
CA GLU A 60 39.51 20.50 4.10
C GLU A 60 38.70 19.38 3.45
N ARG A 61 38.17 19.61 2.24
CA ARG A 61 37.50 18.58 1.43
C ARG A 61 38.51 17.50 1.00
N ARG A 62 39.68 17.90 0.48
CA ARG A 62 40.73 16.95 0.06
C ARG A 62 41.36 16.20 1.23
N ALA A 63 41.49 16.82 2.39
CA ALA A 63 42.00 16.17 3.61
C ALA A 63 41.14 14.95 4.05
N ARG A 64 39.90 14.83 3.55
CA ARG A 64 39.02 13.66 3.80
C ARG A 64 39.25 12.51 2.81
N LEU A 65 40.09 12.70 1.80
CA LEU A 65 40.38 11.72 0.75
C LEU A 65 41.74 11.08 0.96
N GLY A 66 41.84 10.15 1.91
CA GLY A 66 43.12 9.51 2.27
C GLY A 66 43.25 8.06 1.83
N LEU A 67 42.55 7.63 0.79
CA LEU A 67 42.86 6.32 0.20
C LEU A 67 44.20 6.40 -0.55
N ILE A 68 45.18 5.64 -0.08
CA ILE A 68 46.37 5.30 -0.86
C ILE A 68 46.03 4.06 -1.69
N LYS A 69 45.95 4.23 -3.00
CA LYS A 69 45.58 3.14 -3.91
C LYS A 69 46.60 2.01 -3.85
N PRO A 70 46.17 0.74 -3.88
CA PRO A 70 47.08 -0.42 -3.91
C PRO A 70 48.07 -0.50 -5.07
N VAL A 71 47.93 0.32 -6.13
CA VAL A 71 48.79 0.30 -7.32
C VAL A 71 50.23 0.72 -7.00
N GLY A 72 51.20 -0.11 -7.41
CA GLY A 72 52.64 0.16 -7.23
C GLY A 72 53.27 -0.46 -5.99
N LEU A 73 52.47 -1.03 -5.07
CA LEU A 73 52.98 -1.91 -4.02
C LEU A 73 53.36 -3.23 -4.69
N LYS A 74 54.55 -3.77 -4.40
CA LYS A 74 55.02 -5.10 -4.81
C LYS A 74 54.12 -6.24 -4.26
N ALA A 75 52.87 -6.01 -3.88
CA ALA A 75 52.00 -6.87 -3.09
C ALA A 75 50.74 -7.38 -3.84
N ILE A 76 50.64 -7.17 -5.16
CA ILE A 76 50.07 -8.25 -6.00
C ILE A 76 51.20 -9.25 -6.37
N ALA A 77 52.34 -9.24 -5.67
CA ALA A 77 53.34 -10.29 -5.85
C ALA A 77 52.93 -11.55 -5.09
N ALA A 78 52.72 -12.59 -5.87
CA ALA A 78 52.95 -13.98 -5.49
C ALA A 78 52.06 -14.54 -4.36
N GLY A 79 50.73 -14.57 -4.55
CA GLY A 79 49.91 -15.59 -3.88
C GLY A 79 48.47 -15.24 -3.51
N GLU A 80 48.09 -13.96 -3.45
CA GLU A 80 46.72 -13.58 -3.06
C GLU A 80 45.77 -13.59 -4.26
N ALA A 81 45.00 -14.68 -4.42
CA ALA A 81 44.07 -14.85 -5.53
C ALA A 81 42.82 -13.96 -5.39
N VAL A 82 42.38 -13.37 -6.51
CA VAL A 82 41.03 -12.80 -6.63
C VAL A 82 40.02 -13.95 -6.58
N VAL A 83 39.14 -13.92 -5.59
CA VAL A 83 38.09 -14.94 -5.45
C VAL A 83 36.91 -14.56 -6.35
N SER A 84 36.65 -15.38 -7.36
CA SER A 84 35.43 -15.26 -8.16
C SER A 84 34.24 -15.75 -7.34
N ALA A 85 33.34 -14.84 -6.97
CA ALA A 85 32.05 -15.22 -6.42
C ALA A 85 31.23 -15.88 -7.53
N GLY A 86 31.01 -17.19 -7.43
CA GLY A 86 30.13 -17.93 -8.34
C GLY A 86 28.72 -17.34 -8.38
N PRO A 87 27.95 -17.62 -9.45
CA PRO A 87 26.54 -17.27 -9.47
C PRO A 87 25.85 -17.88 -8.26
N VAL A 88 24.98 -17.09 -7.65
CA VAL A 88 24.17 -17.53 -6.53
C VAL A 88 23.33 -18.75 -6.94
N VAL A 89 23.27 -19.75 -6.05
CA VAL A 89 22.31 -20.86 -6.16
C VAL A 89 20.90 -20.36 -5.85
N GLY A 90 20.02 -20.30 -6.86
CA GLY A 90 18.62 -19.85 -6.73
C GLY A 90 18.29 -18.63 -7.58
N ALA A 91 17.08 -18.09 -7.43
CA ALA A 91 16.68 -16.86 -8.11
C ALA A 91 17.29 -15.65 -7.36
N ALA A 92 18.48 -15.23 -7.78
CA ALA A 92 19.15 -14.09 -7.15
C ALA A 92 18.25 -12.83 -7.20
N PRO A 93 18.08 -12.11 -6.08
CA PRO A 93 17.16 -10.97 -6.02
C PRO A 93 17.62 -9.85 -6.96
N SER A 94 16.66 -9.16 -7.58
CA SER A 94 16.93 -7.99 -8.45
C SER A 94 17.32 -6.74 -7.67
N GLY A 95 17.28 -6.78 -6.34
CA GLY A 95 17.80 -5.74 -5.47
C GLY A 95 17.97 -6.27 -4.05
N PHE A 96 18.97 -5.76 -3.34
CA PHE A 96 19.34 -6.24 -2.02
C PHE A 96 19.95 -5.12 -1.19
N ASP A 97 19.66 -5.08 0.11
CA ASP A 97 20.21 -4.09 1.04
C ASP A 97 20.45 -4.74 2.42
N TRP A 98 21.71 -4.77 2.86
CA TRP A 98 22.12 -5.32 4.16
C TRP A 98 21.55 -4.55 5.35
N ARG A 99 21.00 -3.35 5.13
CA ARG A 99 20.30 -2.57 6.16
C ARG A 99 18.90 -3.09 6.48
N SER A 100 18.35 -3.94 5.62
CA SER A 100 17.01 -4.53 5.76
C SER A 100 16.95 -5.98 5.26
N ALA A 101 18.09 -6.67 5.29
CA ALA A 101 18.24 -8.04 4.81
C ALA A 101 17.42 -8.99 5.68
N GLY A 102 16.41 -9.66 5.09
CA GLY A 102 15.49 -10.51 5.84
C GLY A 102 14.63 -9.75 6.86
N GLY A 103 14.47 -8.43 6.69
CA GLY A 103 13.81 -7.56 7.67
C GLY A 103 14.72 -7.14 8.83
N GLU A 104 16.00 -7.48 8.78
CA GLU A 104 16.99 -7.22 9.82
C GLU A 104 18.11 -6.28 9.33
N ASN A 105 18.69 -5.48 10.22
CA ASN A 105 19.77 -4.55 9.90
C ASN A 105 21.14 -5.10 10.34
N PHE A 106 22.05 -5.33 9.40
CA PHE A 106 23.43 -5.79 9.66
C PHE A 106 24.50 -4.72 9.41
N VAL A 107 24.09 -3.45 9.27
CA VAL A 107 24.99 -2.32 9.04
C VAL A 107 24.82 -1.32 10.18
N THR A 108 25.93 -1.00 10.84
CA THR A 108 26.02 -0.03 11.94
C THR A 108 25.74 1.39 11.45
N SER A 109 25.52 2.33 12.39
CA SER A 109 25.29 3.73 12.07
C SER A 109 26.42 4.35 11.24
N VAL A 110 26.09 5.38 10.46
CA VAL A 110 27.11 6.18 9.76
C VAL A 110 27.94 6.95 10.78
N ARG A 111 29.25 7.02 10.53
CA ARG A 111 30.24 7.75 11.32
C ARG A 111 30.81 8.92 10.50
N ASP A 112 31.55 9.80 11.14
CA ASP A 112 32.22 10.94 10.49
C ASP A 112 33.72 10.89 10.76
N GLN A 113 34.50 10.79 9.69
CA GLN A 113 35.97 10.77 9.74
C GLN A 113 36.59 12.14 10.07
N GLY A 114 35.81 13.21 10.03
CA GLY A 114 36.29 14.56 10.36
C GLY A 114 37.40 15.02 9.41
N SER A 115 38.38 15.76 9.93
CA SER A 115 39.47 16.37 9.15
C SER A 115 40.63 15.44 8.77
N CYS A 116 40.46 14.13 8.92
CA CYS A 116 41.51 13.14 8.75
C CYS A 116 41.24 12.27 7.53
N GLY A 117 42.29 11.91 6.78
CA GLY A 117 42.25 11.04 5.59
C GLY A 117 42.02 9.56 5.90
N SER A 118 41.22 9.25 6.92
CA SER A 118 41.06 7.90 7.48
C SER A 118 39.92 7.10 6.85
N CYS A 119 39.42 7.47 5.67
CA CYS A 119 38.32 6.74 4.99
C CYS A 119 38.59 5.23 4.88
N TRP A 120 39.85 4.84 4.70
CA TRP A 120 40.32 3.46 4.66
C TRP A 120 40.06 2.71 5.98
N ALA A 121 40.21 3.38 7.12
CA ALA A 121 39.95 2.83 8.46
C ALA A 121 38.44 2.70 8.69
N PHE A 122 37.64 3.68 8.30
CA PHE A 122 36.17 3.63 8.45
C PHE A 122 35.54 2.55 7.58
N ALA A 123 35.92 2.45 6.29
CA ALA A 123 35.36 1.45 5.39
C ALA A 123 35.66 0.02 5.86
N THR A 124 36.88 -0.23 6.33
CA THR A 124 37.29 -1.55 6.85
C THR A 124 36.67 -1.87 8.21
N THR A 125 36.54 -0.90 9.11
CA THR A 125 35.84 -1.05 10.38
C THR A 125 34.37 -1.38 10.17
N ALA A 126 33.67 -0.64 9.30
CA ALA A 126 32.26 -0.90 9.00
C ALA A 126 32.03 -2.28 8.36
N ALA A 127 32.99 -2.79 7.57
CA ALA A 127 32.95 -4.16 7.06
C ALA A 127 33.13 -5.20 8.17
N LEU A 128 34.06 -4.97 9.12
CA LEU A 128 34.28 -5.84 10.28
C LEU A 128 33.03 -5.91 11.15
N GLU A 129 32.44 -4.76 11.49
CA GLU A 129 31.20 -4.68 12.26
C GLU A 129 30.08 -5.48 11.57
N SER A 130 29.86 -5.23 10.28
CA SER A 130 28.85 -5.94 9.50
C SER A 130 29.10 -7.46 9.47
N ALA A 131 30.36 -7.88 9.31
CA ALA A 131 30.72 -9.30 9.35
C ALA A 131 30.45 -9.92 10.73
N THR A 132 30.71 -9.20 11.81
CA THR A 132 30.47 -9.65 13.19
C THR A 132 28.98 -9.74 13.50
N LEU A 133 28.19 -8.72 13.17
CA LEU A 133 26.73 -8.75 13.39
C LEU A 133 26.08 -9.92 12.65
N ARG A 134 26.51 -10.20 11.42
CA ARG A 134 26.02 -11.34 10.66
C ARG A 134 26.45 -12.69 11.23
N SER A 135 27.71 -12.81 11.65
CA SER A 135 28.28 -14.07 12.17
C SER A 135 27.70 -14.42 13.54
N ASN A 136 27.44 -13.41 14.37
CA ASN A 136 26.87 -13.59 15.71
C ASN A 136 25.34 -13.62 15.71
N ASN A 137 24.70 -13.34 14.57
CA ASN A 137 23.25 -13.18 14.46
C ASN A 137 22.70 -12.15 15.47
N THR A 138 23.28 -10.95 15.48
CA THR A 138 22.88 -9.85 16.37
C THR A 138 22.50 -8.60 15.57
N PRO A 139 21.52 -8.68 14.66
CA PRO A 139 21.11 -7.51 13.87
C PRO A 139 20.62 -6.36 14.77
N GLY A 140 20.82 -5.13 14.32
CA GLY A 140 20.41 -3.92 15.02
C GLY A 140 21.24 -3.57 16.26
N VAL A 141 22.16 -4.42 16.70
CA VAL A 141 23.12 -4.09 17.76
C VAL A 141 24.07 -3.00 17.26
N ASN A 142 24.22 -1.93 18.04
CA ASN A 142 25.19 -0.88 17.77
C ASN A 142 26.60 -1.32 18.22
N LEU A 143 27.23 -2.16 17.42
CA LEU A 143 28.64 -2.52 17.58
C LEU A 143 29.49 -1.37 17.02
N ASP A 144 30.13 -0.60 17.90
CA ASP A 144 30.94 0.58 17.54
C ASP A 144 32.40 0.26 17.84
N LEU A 145 33.20 0.01 16.81
CA LEU A 145 34.61 -0.38 16.91
C LEU A 145 35.54 0.81 16.64
N SER A 146 36.73 0.78 17.24
CA SER A 146 37.66 1.91 17.18
C SER A 146 38.42 1.99 15.86
N GLU A 147 38.09 2.98 15.03
CA GLU A 147 38.91 3.36 13.88
C GLU A 147 40.26 3.95 14.34
N GLN A 148 40.28 4.64 15.48
CA GLN A 148 41.45 5.34 16.01
C GLN A 148 42.62 4.41 16.31
N VAL A 149 42.34 3.17 16.76
CA VAL A 149 43.37 2.16 16.94
C VAL A 149 44.09 1.87 15.63
N MET A 150 43.39 1.80 14.50
CA MET A 150 44.08 1.64 13.21
C MET A 150 44.86 2.90 12.83
N VAL A 151 44.28 4.07 12.97
CA VAL A 151 44.95 5.34 12.62
C VAL A 151 46.22 5.56 13.45
N SER A 152 46.22 5.18 14.74
CA SER A 152 47.35 5.43 15.65
C SER A 152 48.31 4.26 15.83
N CYS A 153 47.89 3.03 15.50
CA CYS A 153 48.61 1.80 15.82
C CYS A 153 48.64 0.77 14.70
N GLY A 154 48.15 1.09 13.51
CA GLY A 154 47.83 0.17 12.42
C GLY A 154 49.00 -0.53 11.73
N SER A 155 50.14 -0.72 12.38
CA SER A 155 51.27 -1.48 11.83
C SER A 155 51.12 -2.98 12.12
N SER A 156 51.11 -3.84 11.09
CA SER A 156 51.12 -5.31 11.21
C SER A 156 52.07 -5.97 10.21
N GLY A 157 52.88 -6.92 10.69
CA GLY A 157 53.73 -7.75 9.82
C GLY A 157 54.73 -6.99 8.96
N GLY A 158 55.16 -5.80 9.40
CA GLY A 158 56.05 -4.90 8.65
C GLY A 158 55.35 -4.02 7.61
N ASN A 159 54.01 -4.08 7.51
CA ASN A 159 53.22 -3.18 6.68
C ASN A 159 52.43 -2.21 7.56
N ASP A 160 52.38 -0.96 7.14
CA ASP A 160 51.63 0.09 7.82
C ASP A 160 50.27 0.29 7.17
N ALA A 161 49.19 0.25 7.96
CA ALA A 161 47.85 0.49 7.47
C ALA A 161 47.65 1.94 7.01
N GLY A 162 48.32 2.89 7.68
CA GLY A 162 48.24 4.32 7.39
C GLY A 162 47.89 5.16 8.60
N ASP A 163 47.71 6.44 8.34
CA ASP A 163 47.45 7.52 9.31
C ASP A 163 46.44 8.53 8.72
N CYS A 164 46.42 9.77 9.22
CA CYS A 164 45.57 10.83 8.67
C CYS A 164 46.01 11.39 7.31
N ASP A 165 47.23 11.15 6.85
CA ASP A 165 47.67 11.48 5.49
C ASP A 165 47.25 10.41 4.48
N GLY A 166 46.91 9.22 4.97
CA GLY A 166 46.17 8.21 4.22
C GLY A 166 46.61 6.78 4.53
N GLY A 167 45.94 5.83 3.90
CA GLY A 167 46.16 4.42 4.19
C GLY A 167 45.63 3.46 3.13
N VAL A 168 45.99 2.18 3.32
CA VAL A 168 45.79 1.11 2.35
C VAL A 168 44.86 0.04 2.92
N ILE A 169 43.73 -0.19 2.25
CA ILE A 169 42.67 -1.11 2.71
C ILE A 169 43.14 -2.54 2.96
N GLN A 170 44.16 -3.02 2.22
CA GLN A 170 44.70 -4.38 2.40
C GLN A 170 45.52 -4.52 3.69
N TYR A 171 46.26 -3.48 4.07
CA TYR A 171 47.08 -3.45 5.27
C TYR A 171 46.23 -3.22 6.52
N ALA A 172 45.22 -2.36 6.43
CA ALA A 172 44.17 -2.26 7.42
C ALA A 172 43.46 -3.61 7.65
N SER A 173 43.14 -4.32 6.57
CA SER A 173 42.53 -5.66 6.66
C SER A 173 43.47 -6.71 7.27
N ASN A 174 44.79 -6.61 7.04
CA ASN A 174 45.78 -7.44 7.74
C ASN A 174 45.81 -7.13 9.24
N TYR A 175 45.79 -5.85 9.63
CA TYR A 175 45.73 -5.46 11.04
C TYR A 175 44.47 -6.00 11.72
N ILE A 176 43.30 -5.88 11.07
CA ILE A 176 42.03 -6.43 11.58
C ILE A 176 42.07 -7.96 11.72
N ARG A 177 42.77 -8.67 10.83
CA ARG A 177 42.95 -10.13 10.93
C ARG A 177 43.88 -10.50 12.09
N ASP A 178 45.03 -9.84 12.17
CA ASP A 178 46.14 -10.25 13.05
C ASP A 178 45.97 -9.74 14.49
N THR A 179 45.45 -8.52 14.65
CA THR A 179 45.25 -7.86 15.96
C THR A 179 43.77 -7.68 16.28
N GLY A 180 42.97 -7.25 15.28
CA GLY A 180 41.57 -6.88 15.48
C GLY A 180 41.37 -5.48 16.08
N LEU A 181 40.11 -5.06 16.21
CA LEU A 181 39.74 -3.75 16.76
C LEU A 181 38.99 -3.90 18.08
N PRO A 182 39.32 -3.09 19.11
CA PRO A 182 38.49 -3.00 20.31
C PRO A 182 37.25 -2.15 20.04
N LEU A 183 36.36 -2.07 21.03
CA LEU A 183 35.26 -1.11 21.01
C LEU A 183 35.80 0.33 20.94
N GLU A 184 35.01 1.23 20.35
CA GLU A 184 35.30 2.66 20.23
C GLU A 184 35.65 3.30 21.58
N THR A 185 35.00 2.87 22.66
CA THR A 185 35.27 3.32 24.02
C THR A 185 36.69 3.05 24.52
N CYS A 186 37.43 2.12 23.90
CA CYS A 186 38.82 1.84 24.24
C CYS A 186 39.79 2.92 23.72
N TYR A 187 39.52 3.45 22.53
CA TYR A 187 40.26 4.56 21.95
C TYR A 187 39.30 5.38 21.06
N PRO A 188 38.62 6.38 21.63
CA PRO A 188 37.69 7.20 20.87
C PRO A 188 38.35 7.91 19.70
N TYR A 189 37.63 8.04 18.59
CA TYR A 189 38.12 8.70 17.39
C TYR A 189 38.37 10.20 17.59
N THR A 190 39.57 10.65 17.24
CA THR A 190 40.04 12.04 17.45
C THR A 190 40.38 12.76 16.15
N ALA A 191 40.19 12.13 14.98
CA ALA A 191 40.53 12.68 13.67
C ALA A 191 41.95 13.26 13.59
N THR A 192 42.90 12.62 14.27
CA THR A 192 44.29 13.05 14.41
C THR A 192 45.20 11.84 14.58
N ASP A 193 46.47 12.00 14.21
CA ASP A 193 47.49 10.99 14.46
C ASP A 193 47.82 10.94 15.95
N GLY A 194 47.46 9.81 16.56
CA GLY A 194 47.62 9.58 17.99
C GLY A 194 48.78 8.64 18.30
N SER A 195 48.94 8.33 19.58
CA SER A 195 49.88 7.31 20.07
C SER A 195 49.12 6.10 20.59
N CYS A 196 49.70 4.91 20.43
CA CYS A 196 49.17 3.69 21.04
C CYS A 196 49.12 3.72 22.56
N GLY A 197 49.94 4.55 23.20
CA GLY A 197 49.90 4.73 24.65
C GLY A 197 48.60 5.37 25.16
N SER A 198 47.84 6.02 24.27
CA SER A 198 46.54 6.63 24.59
C SER A 198 45.38 5.63 24.49
N ALA A 199 45.61 4.44 23.90
CA ALA A 199 44.61 3.39 23.84
C ALA A 199 44.43 2.72 25.22
N CYS A 200 43.26 2.12 25.46
CA CYS A 200 43.05 1.31 26.66
C CYS A 200 44.04 0.12 26.72
N GLY A 201 44.45 -0.30 27.92
CA GLY A 201 45.48 -1.34 28.09
C GLY A 201 45.14 -2.72 27.49
N THR A 202 43.89 -2.95 27.09
CA THR A 202 43.41 -4.18 26.47
C THR A 202 43.17 -4.06 24.96
N TYR A 203 43.63 -2.98 24.31
CA TYR A 203 43.31 -2.70 22.90
C TYR A 203 43.73 -3.79 21.90
N GLN A 204 44.68 -4.66 22.29
CA GLN A 204 45.15 -5.79 21.46
C GLN A 204 44.57 -7.15 21.88
N THR A 205 44.00 -7.25 23.08
CA THR A 205 43.56 -8.54 23.66
C THR A 205 42.05 -8.69 23.71
N SER A 206 41.32 -7.57 23.80
CA SER A 206 39.85 -7.52 23.80
C SER A 206 39.35 -6.97 22.48
N THR A 207 39.55 -7.74 21.40
CA THR A 207 39.31 -7.28 20.03
C THR A 207 38.31 -8.15 19.28
N THR A 208 37.67 -7.52 18.30
CA THR A 208 36.89 -8.18 17.26
C THR A 208 37.77 -8.33 16.02
N ARG A 209 37.78 -9.51 15.40
CA ARG A 209 38.66 -9.82 14.26
C ARG A 209 37.93 -10.57 13.15
N ILE A 210 38.47 -10.49 11.95
CA ILE A 210 38.11 -11.39 10.84
C ILE A 210 38.97 -12.65 10.87
N GLN A 211 38.47 -13.74 10.27
CA GLN A 211 39.29 -14.93 10.03
C GLN A 211 40.30 -14.68 8.89
N SER A 212 39.82 -14.08 7.80
CA SER A 212 40.62 -13.75 6.63
C SER A 212 39.89 -12.72 5.77
N TRP A 213 40.60 -12.14 4.82
CA TRP A 213 40.03 -11.31 3.76
C TRP A 213 40.47 -11.84 2.39
N SER A 214 39.80 -11.42 1.31
CA SER A 214 40.22 -11.74 -0.06
C SER A 214 39.78 -10.63 -1.03
N TRP A 215 40.54 -10.48 -2.11
CA TRP A 215 40.13 -9.63 -3.24
C TRP A 215 38.90 -10.24 -3.95
N VAL A 216 37.85 -9.44 -4.12
CA VAL A 216 36.72 -9.75 -4.99
C VAL A 216 36.99 -9.23 -6.39
N THR A 217 37.52 -8.01 -6.47
CA THR A 217 37.88 -7.35 -7.72
C THR A 217 39.14 -6.54 -7.50
N THR A 218 39.93 -6.40 -8.55
CA THR A 218 41.01 -5.42 -8.67
C THR A 218 40.70 -4.59 -9.91
N GLU A 219 41.69 -4.32 -10.77
CA GLU A 219 41.48 -3.65 -12.05
C GLU A 219 40.79 -4.58 -13.07
N PRO A 220 40.30 -4.04 -14.21
CA PRO A 220 39.83 -4.84 -15.32
C PRO A 220 40.85 -5.93 -15.72
N PRO A 221 40.40 -7.15 -16.06
CA PRO A 221 39.00 -7.52 -16.35
C PRO A 221 38.20 -8.01 -15.13
N THR A 222 38.76 -7.97 -13.92
CA THR A 222 38.12 -8.62 -12.75
C THR A 222 36.92 -7.84 -12.20
N VAL A 223 36.95 -6.51 -12.31
CA VAL A 223 35.86 -5.64 -11.85
C VAL A 223 34.67 -5.68 -12.81
N THR A 224 33.58 -6.28 -12.34
CA THR A 224 32.29 -6.33 -13.05
C THR A 224 31.14 -6.15 -12.06
N VAL A 225 29.99 -5.68 -12.55
CA VAL A 225 28.76 -5.59 -11.75
C VAL A 225 28.43 -6.95 -11.12
N SER A 226 28.47 -8.02 -11.92
CA SER A 226 28.15 -9.37 -11.45
C SER A 226 29.09 -9.86 -10.38
N ALA A 227 30.39 -9.59 -10.47
CA ALA A 227 31.36 -9.99 -9.45
C ALA A 227 31.06 -9.33 -8.08
N ILE A 228 30.84 -8.01 -8.08
CA ILE A 228 30.52 -7.26 -6.85
C ILE A 228 29.15 -7.68 -6.30
N ARG A 229 28.14 -7.79 -7.17
CA ARG A 229 26.78 -8.22 -6.80
C ARG A 229 26.77 -9.61 -6.17
N ASN A 230 27.41 -10.59 -6.80
CA ASN A 230 27.45 -11.95 -6.27
C ASN A 230 28.25 -12.00 -4.96
N ALA A 231 29.34 -11.24 -4.85
CA ALA A 231 30.11 -11.16 -3.62
C ALA A 231 29.32 -10.52 -2.47
N LEU A 232 28.51 -9.48 -2.73
CA LEU A 232 27.63 -8.87 -1.73
C LEU A 232 26.65 -9.89 -1.15
N LEU A 233 26.09 -10.74 -2.01
CA LEU A 233 25.12 -11.74 -1.60
C LEU A 233 25.76 -12.90 -0.84
N ASN A 234 26.94 -13.35 -1.29
CA ASN A 234 27.63 -14.50 -0.71
C ASN A 234 28.46 -14.17 0.54
N TYR A 235 29.01 -12.95 0.61
CA TYR A 235 30.01 -12.55 1.61
C TYR A 235 29.61 -11.30 2.40
N GLY A 236 28.50 -10.66 2.05
CA GLY A 236 27.97 -9.47 2.71
C GLY A 236 28.65 -8.15 2.31
N PRO A 237 28.53 -7.07 3.11
CA PRO A 237 29.07 -5.76 2.74
C PRO A 237 30.56 -5.81 2.40
N LEU A 238 30.94 -5.04 1.37
CA LEU A 238 32.27 -5.10 0.75
C LEU A 238 32.99 -3.77 0.88
N VAL A 239 34.24 -3.80 1.34
CA VAL A 239 35.11 -2.63 1.28
C VAL A 239 35.45 -2.39 -0.17
N THR A 240 35.33 -1.16 -0.65
CA THR A 240 35.64 -0.82 -2.04
C THR A 240 36.28 0.55 -2.15
N THR A 241 36.75 0.88 -3.35
CA THR A 241 37.39 2.16 -3.64
C THR A 241 36.74 2.89 -4.82
N MET A 242 36.96 4.20 -4.86
CA MET A 242 36.56 5.07 -5.97
C MET A 242 37.44 6.32 -6.06
N ASP A 243 37.46 6.92 -7.24
CA ASP A 243 37.99 8.25 -7.48
C ASP A 243 36.89 9.29 -7.25
N VAL A 244 37.15 10.25 -6.35
CA VAL A 244 36.23 11.33 -6.02
C VAL A 244 36.51 12.53 -6.92
N TYR A 245 35.45 13.03 -7.54
CA TYR A 245 35.45 14.26 -8.32
C TYR A 245 34.71 15.37 -7.56
N SER A 246 35.04 16.63 -7.85
CA SER A 246 34.54 17.76 -7.06
C SER A 246 33.01 17.91 -7.05
N ASP A 247 32.31 17.42 -8.09
CA ASP A 247 30.84 17.44 -8.13
C ASP A 247 30.21 16.53 -7.05
N PHE A 248 30.88 15.45 -6.67
CA PHE A 248 30.40 14.48 -5.68
C PHE A 248 30.20 15.07 -4.28
N TYR A 249 30.95 16.11 -3.89
CA TYR A 249 30.78 16.75 -2.58
C TYR A 249 29.36 17.29 -2.38
N SER A 250 28.70 17.69 -3.46
CA SER A 250 27.34 18.23 -3.45
C SER A 250 26.24 17.17 -3.56
N TYR A 251 26.57 15.88 -3.64
CA TYR A 251 25.56 14.82 -3.73
C TYR A 251 24.58 14.87 -2.54
N SER A 252 23.28 14.99 -2.85
CA SER A 252 22.20 15.00 -1.85
C SER A 252 21.14 13.92 -2.08
N GLY A 253 21.17 13.20 -3.20
CA GLY A 253 20.27 12.07 -3.45
C GLY A 253 20.22 11.60 -4.91
N GLY A 254 19.57 10.45 -5.13
CA GLY A 254 19.46 9.82 -6.45
C GLY A 254 20.66 8.96 -6.82
N VAL A 255 20.84 8.61 -8.09
CA VAL A 255 21.88 7.69 -8.56
C VAL A 255 23.03 8.47 -9.21
N TYR A 256 24.15 8.58 -8.49
CA TYR A 256 25.31 9.33 -8.92
C TYR A 256 25.95 8.74 -10.17
N THR A 257 26.28 9.64 -11.10
CA THR A 257 27.15 9.46 -12.26
C THR A 257 27.98 10.73 -12.36
N HIS A 258 29.28 10.64 -12.61
CA HIS A 258 30.11 11.83 -12.70
C HIS A 258 29.67 12.74 -13.86
N THR A 259 29.48 14.02 -13.56
CA THR A 259 28.95 15.02 -14.50
C THR A 259 29.90 16.16 -14.79
N SER A 260 30.69 16.60 -13.81
CA SER A 260 31.60 17.75 -13.97
C SER A 260 32.66 17.75 -12.87
N GLY A 261 33.60 18.70 -12.93
CA GLY A 261 34.57 18.89 -11.87
C GLY A 261 35.88 18.12 -12.07
N SER A 262 36.86 18.45 -11.24
CA SER A 262 38.21 17.86 -11.24
C SER A 262 38.28 16.62 -10.37
N LEU A 263 39.26 15.75 -10.66
CA LEU A 263 39.66 14.68 -9.75
C LEU A 263 40.25 15.29 -8.47
N GLU A 264 39.74 14.89 -7.31
CA GLU A 264 40.15 15.42 -6.01
C GLU A 264 40.98 14.42 -5.19
N GLY A 265 40.79 13.12 -5.38
CA GLY A 265 41.54 12.09 -4.66
C GLY A 265 40.87 10.72 -4.68
N GLY A 266 41.50 9.76 -4.00
CA GLY A 266 40.94 8.43 -3.79
C GLY A 266 40.12 8.36 -2.51
N HIS A 267 39.07 7.54 -2.51
CA HIS A 267 38.21 7.34 -1.34
C HIS A 267 37.87 5.86 -1.13
N ALA A 268 37.82 5.43 0.12
CA ALA A 268 37.40 4.10 0.52
C ALA A 268 36.01 4.14 1.16
N VAL A 269 35.13 3.24 0.74
CA VAL A 269 33.72 3.20 1.16
C VAL A 269 33.25 1.76 1.29
N LEU A 270 32.05 1.56 1.87
CA LEU A 270 31.48 0.23 2.05
C LEU A 270 30.24 0.04 1.18
N ILE A 271 30.27 -0.94 0.28
CA ILE A 271 29.08 -1.34 -0.49
C ILE A 271 28.18 -2.18 0.42
N VAL A 272 26.91 -1.78 0.56
CA VAL A 272 25.93 -2.44 1.45
C VAL A 272 24.72 -3.00 0.70
N GLY A 273 24.58 -2.71 -0.59
CA GLY A 273 23.44 -3.17 -1.37
C GLY A 273 23.55 -2.84 -2.85
N PHE A 274 22.54 -3.25 -3.61
CA PHE A 274 22.41 -2.98 -5.04
C PHE A 274 20.94 -3.02 -5.49
N ASN A 275 20.68 -2.50 -6.68
CA ASN A 275 19.40 -2.61 -7.36
C ASN A 275 19.61 -2.71 -8.87
N ASP A 276 19.26 -3.85 -9.46
CA ASP A 276 19.45 -4.15 -10.87
C ASP A 276 18.47 -3.39 -11.76
N SER A 277 17.23 -3.18 -11.31
CA SER A 277 16.24 -2.38 -12.05
C SER A 277 16.65 -0.91 -12.12
N GLY A 278 17.20 -0.37 -11.03
CA GLY A 278 17.76 0.97 -10.95
C GLY A 278 19.19 1.08 -11.46
N GLN A 279 19.87 -0.04 -11.70
CA GLN A 279 21.28 -0.14 -12.09
C GLN A 279 22.23 0.66 -11.19
N TYR A 280 22.19 0.42 -9.88
CA TYR A 280 23.06 1.10 -8.92
C TYR A 280 23.49 0.24 -7.74
N PHE A 281 24.61 0.59 -7.13
CA PHE A 281 25.03 0.12 -5.81
C PHE A 281 24.59 1.11 -4.73
N ILE A 282 24.34 0.61 -3.52
CA ILE A 282 24.08 1.38 -2.30
C ILE A 282 25.34 1.33 -1.46
N VAL A 283 25.83 2.50 -1.05
CA VAL A 283 27.16 2.64 -0.45
C VAL A 283 27.08 3.48 0.82
N LYS A 284 27.68 2.98 1.91
CA LYS A 284 27.87 3.69 3.17
C LYS A 284 29.13 4.55 3.07
N ASN A 285 29.00 5.84 3.36
CA ASN A 285 30.10 6.79 3.43
C ASN A 285 30.50 7.07 4.90
N SER A 286 31.57 7.85 5.10
CA SER A 286 32.15 8.21 6.39
C SER A 286 32.24 9.73 6.60
N TRP A 287 31.33 10.52 6.00
CA TRP A 287 31.29 11.99 6.11
C TRP A 287 30.11 12.49 6.96
N GLY A 288 29.65 11.64 7.88
CA GLY A 288 28.50 11.92 8.74
C GLY A 288 27.14 11.80 8.04
N THR A 289 26.08 11.88 8.83
CA THR A 289 24.68 11.73 8.35
C THR A 289 24.15 12.95 7.62
N ASP A 290 24.81 14.11 7.78
CA ASP A 290 24.43 15.38 7.14
C ASP A 290 24.84 15.44 5.65
N TRP A 291 25.53 14.41 5.16
CA TRP A 291 25.95 14.29 3.76
C TRP A 291 25.12 13.20 3.05
N GLY A 292 24.74 13.45 1.79
CA GLY A 292 24.04 12.48 0.96
C GLY A 292 22.67 12.04 1.50
N GLU A 293 22.34 10.76 1.31
CA GLU A 293 21.11 10.12 1.78
C GLU A 293 21.32 9.56 3.19
N LEU A 294 21.36 10.44 4.21
CA LEU A 294 21.66 10.10 5.60
C LEU A 294 23.02 9.41 5.77
N GLY A 295 24.05 9.91 5.07
CA GLY A 295 25.40 9.35 5.06
C GLY A 295 25.63 8.22 4.06
N TYR A 296 24.61 7.88 3.26
CA TYR A 296 24.71 6.93 2.17
C TYR A 296 24.66 7.63 0.82
N PHE A 297 25.07 6.93 -0.23
CA PHE A 297 24.82 7.33 -1.61
C PHE A 297 24.52 6.12 -2.48
N LYS A 298 23.86 6.39 -3.62
CA LYS A 298 23.71 5.42 -4.69
C LYS A 298 24.62 5.79 -5.84
N ILE A 299 25.31 4.82 -6.41
CA ILE A 299 26.22 5.03 -7.54
C ILE A 299 25.87 4.09 -8.70
N SER A 300 25.82 4.65 -9.90
CA SER A 300 25.44 3.92 -11.10
C SER A 300 26.41 2.79 -11.40
N TYR A 301 25.91 1.67 -11.90
CA TYR A 301 26.74 0.56 -12.41
C TYR A 301 27.73 1.01 -13.50
N SER A 302 27.41 2.07 -14.25
CA SER A 302 28.29 2.65 -15.27
C SER A 302 29.62 3.18 -14.71
N GLU A 303 29.66 3.56 -13.42
CA GLU A 303 30.86 4.12 -12.79
C GLU A 303 31.98 3.10 -12.57
N ILE A 304 31.69 1.80 -12.73
CA ILE A 304 32.73 0.76 -12.79
C ILE A 304 33.67 0.99 -13.98
N SER A 305 33.11 1.38 -15.13
CA SER A 305 33.87 1.60 -16.37
C SER A 305 34.15 3.08 -16.66
N SER A 306 33.79 3.99 -15.75
CA SER A 306 34.00 5.42 -15.92
C SER A 306 35.35 5.86 -15.32
N VAL A 307 35.61 7.17 -15.41
CA VAL A 307 36.76 7.80 -14.76
C VAL A 307 36.73 7.71 -13.23
N VAL A 308 35.56 7.47 -12.62
CA VAL A 308 35.38 7.25 -11.18
C VAL A 308 35.97 5.91 -10.73
N LYS A 309 36.10 4.93 -11.64
CA LYS A 309 36.71 3.61 -11.36
C LYS A 309 36.12 2.95 -10.10
N PHE A 310 34.81 3.08 -9.92
CA PHE A 310 34.13 2.53 -8.74
C PHE A 310 34.25 1.00 -8.73
N GLY A 311 34.44 0.40 -7.56
CA GLY A 311 34.52 -1.05 -7.47
C GLY A 311 35.91 -1.61 -7.73
N TYR A 312 36.89 -0.77 -8.06
CA TYR A 312 38.29 -1.19 -8.14
C TYR A 312 38.75 -1.55 -6.73
N TYR A 313 39.59 -2.59 -6.61
CA TYR A 313 40.12 -3.06 -5.33
C TYR A 313 39.02 -3.29 -4.27
N THR A 314 38.10 -4.20 -4.57
CA THR A 314 37.04 -4.57 -3.62
C THR A 314 37.49 -5.76 -2.78
N ILE A 315 37.33 -5.66 -1.46
CA ILE A 315 37.68 -6.69 -0.49
C ILE A 315 36.42 -7.24 0.17
N ARG A 316 36.38 -8.57 0.34
CA ARG A 316 35.41 -9.26 1.20
C ARG A 316 36.06 -9.74 2.48
N TYR A 317 35.31 -9.72 3.57
CA TYR A 317 35.70 -10.31 4.85
C TYR A 317 35.06 -11.68 5.06
N LYS A 318 35.83 -12.59 5.65
CA LYS A 318 35.34 -13.86 6.17
C LYS A 318 35.32 -13.78 7.69
N GLY A 319 34.13 -13.81 8.28
CA GLY A 319 33.94 -13.88 9.72
C GLY A 319 34.48 -15.18 10.33
N THR A 320 34.63 -15.23 11.65
CA THR A 320 35.11 -16.41 12.39
C THR A 320 34.06 -17.52 12.54
N ALA A 321 32.80 -17.24 12.23
CA ALA A 321 31.69 -18.19 12.26
C ALA A 321 30.84 -18.12 10.99
N CYS A 322 30.04 -19.15 10.74
CA CYS A 322 29.08 -19.15 9.64
C CYS A 322 28.02 -18.07 9.86
N SER A 323 27.72 -17.32 8.81
CA SER A 323 26.62 -16.35 8.84
C SER A 323 25.54 -16.77 7.87
N TYR A 324 24.31 -16.83 8.37
CA TYR A 324 23.14 -17.21 7.58
C TYR A 324 22.24 -16.01 7.37
N LEU A 325 21.64 -15.92 6.19
CA LEU A 325 20.51 -15.03 5.92
C LEU A 325 19.39 -15.84 5.26
N VAL A 326 18.15 -15.56 5.64
CA VAL A 326 16.97 -16.25 5.10
C VAL A 326 16.03 -15.22 4.48
N THR A 327 15.68 -15.40 3.21
CA THR A 327 14.84 -14.46 2.46
C THR A 327 13.80 -15.18 1.59
N PRO A 328 12.52 -14.75 1.57
CA PRO A 328 11.93 -13.76 2.48
C PRO A 328 11.94 -14.27 3.94
N SER A 329 11.79 -13.39 4.93
CA SER A 329 11.64 -13.79 6.35
C SER A 329 10.20 -14.06 6.74
N SER A 330 9.25 -13.85 5.83
CA SER A 330 7.85 -14.22 6.02
C SER A 330 7.15 -14.53 4.71
N GLN A 331 6.17 -15.44 4.74
CA GLN A 331 5.26 -15.71 3.62
C GLN A 331 3.83 -15.89 4.13
N SER A 332 2.87 -15.40 3.34
CA SER A 332 1.44 -15.48 3.64
C SER A 332 0.74 -16.45 2.69
N PHE A 333 -0.18 -17.26 3.20
CA PHE A 333 -0.95 -18.23 2.45
C PHE A 333 -2.46 -18.01 2.64
N ASN A 334 -3.25 -18.40 1.64
CA ASN A 334 -4.69 -18.52 1.82
C ASN A 334 -5.02 -19.78 2.66
N SER A 335 -6.30 -19.97 2.97
CA SER A 335 -6.76 -21.13 3.74
C SER A 335 -6.44 -22.48 3.10
N SER A 336 -6.30 -22.58 1.78
CA SER A 336 -5.94 -23.86 1.13
C SER A 336 -4.51 -24.30 1.42
N GLY A 337 -3.62 -23.38 1.85
CA GLY A 337 -2.21 -23.68 2.07
C GLY A 337 -1.45 -23.82 0.75
N GLY A 338 -0.44 -24.70 0.71
CA GLY A 338 0.38 -24.94 -0.47
C GLY A 338 1.85 -25.12 -0.14
N SER A 339 2.72 -24.94 -1.14
CA SER A 339 4.17 -25.01 -0.98
C SER A 339 4.78 -23.62 -0.84
N GLY A 340 5.74 -23.48 0.05
CA GLY A 340 6.55 -22.29 0.26
C GLY A 340 8.03 -22.57 0.16
N SER A 341 8.81 -21.51 0.02
CA SER A 341 10.27 -21.61 0.07
C SER A 341 10.92 -20.30 0.51
N ALA A 342 12.07 -20.43 1.15
CA ALA A 342 12.96 -19.31 1.47
C ALA A 342 14.39 -19.64 1.02
N ASP A 343 15.05 -18.68 0.40
CA ASP A 343 16.47 -18.76 0.07
C ASP A 343 17.30 -18.67 1.35
N VAL A 344 18.31 -19.52 1.45
CA VAL A 344 19.28 -19.58 2.55
C VAL A 344 20.63 -19.19 2.00
N TRP A 345 21.17 -18.08 2.48
CA TRP A 345 22.45 -17.55 2.06
C TRP A 345 23.49 -17.84 3.12
N THR A 346 24.59 -18.47 2.74
CA THR A 346 25.69 -18.80 3.66
C THR A 346 27.01 -18.95 2.92
N GLN A 347 28.13 -18.94 3.66
CA GLN A 347 29.45 -19.16 3.09
C GLN A 347 29.73 -20.65 2.79
N SER A 348 30.71 -20.86 1.92
CA SER A 348 31.21 -22.21 1.66
C SER A 348 31.75 -22.87 2.94
N GLY A 349 31.41 -24.15 3.14
CA GLY A 349 31.76 -24.93 4.33
C GLY A 349 30.77 -24.79 5.51
N CYS A 350 29.68 -24.04 5.34
CA CYS A 350 28.61 -23.94 6.32
C CYS A 350 27.48 -24.93 6.04
N SER A 351 26.87 -25.46 7.10
CA SER A 351 25.69 -26.33 7.03
C SER A 351 24.49 -25.66 7.67
N TRP A 352 23.29 -25.97 7.18
CA TRP A 352 22.04 -25.45 7.73
C TRP A 352 20.93 -26.48 7.67
N SER A 353 19.93 -26.30 8.53
CA SER A 353 18.71 -27.12 8.58
C SER A 353 17.49 -26.23 8.80
N ALA A 354 16.32 -26.72 8.39
CA ALA A 354 15.03 -26.11 8.63
C ALA A 354 14.19 -26.98 9.58
N SER A 355 13.46 -26.35 10.49
CA SER A 355 12.53 -27.02 11.42
C SER A 355 11.31 -26.15 11.66
N SER A 356 10.14 -26.74 11.95
CA SER A 356 8.89 -26.02 12.22
C SER A 356 8.54 -26.08 13.71
N ASN A 357 8.01 -24.98 14.25
CA ASN A 357 7.44 -24.96 15.60
C ASN A 357 5.96 -25.41 15.65
N VAL A 358 5.33 -25.64 14.50
CA VAL A 358 3.91 -26.00 14.37
C VAL A 358 3.72 -27.22 13.46
N GLY A 359 2.71 -28.03 13.75
CA GLY A 359 2.43 -29.26 12.98
C GLY A 359 1.81 -29.06 11.59
N TRP A 360 1.25 -27.87 11.31
CA TRP A 360 0.61 -27.56 10.02
C TRP A 360 1.57 -26.95 8.98
N VAL A 361 2.82 -26.68 9.37
CA VAL A 361 3.93 -26.37 8.44
C VAL A 361 4.95 -27.49 8.56
N THR A 362 5.32 -28.10 7.43
CA THR A 362 6.29 -29.20 7.39
C THR A 362 7.48 -28.84 6.51
N THR A 363 8.67 -29.21 6.95
CA THR A 363 9.91 -29.07 6.18
C THR A 363 10.86 -30.20 6.55
N SER A 364 11.71 -30.56 5.61
CA SER A 364 12.87 -31.44 5.83
C SER A 364 14.12 -30.87 5.15
N SER A 365 14.10 -29.57 4.83
CA SER A 365 15.19 -28.94 4.08
C SER A 365 16.43 -28.78 4.94
N SER A 366 17.56 -29.15 4.38
CA SER A 366 18.89 -28.93 4.94
C SER A 366 19.88 -28.76 3.79
N GLY A 367 20.97 -28.05 4.03
CA GLY A 367 22.06 -27.87 3.08
C GLY A 367 23.41 -27.97 3.76
N ALA A 368 24.42 -28.39 3.01
CA ALA A 368 25.80 -28.41 3.44
C ALA A 368 26.68 -27.91 2.31
N GLY A 369 27.60 -27.00 2.63
CA GLY A 369 28.67 -26.63 1.74
C GLY A 369 28.52 -25.28 1.05
N GLU A 370 27.31 -24.74 0.83
CA GLU A 370 27.02 -23.42 0.23
C GLU A 370 25.57 -22.94 0.52
N SER A 371 25.18 -21.76 0.01
CA SER A 371 23.78 -21.27 -0.06
C SER A 371 22.83 -22.28 -0.69
N GLY A 372 21.53 -22.24 -0.37
CA GLY A 372 20.54 -23.17 -0.91
C GLY A 372 19.10 -22.72 -0.69
N LEU A 373 18.14 -23.59 -1.01
CA LEU A 373 16.70 -23.30 -0.91
C LEU A 373 16.05 -24.15 0.18
N ALA A 374 15.44 -23.51 1.18
CA ALA A 374 14.61 -24.17 2.18
C ALA A 374 13.16 -24.22 1.71
N SER A 375 12.70 -25.42 1.33
CA SER A 375 11.31 -25.67 0.93
C SER A 375 10.49 -26.19 2.09
N PHE A 376 9.21 -25.84 2.10
CA PHE A 376 8.27 -26.29 3.11
C PHE A 376 6.86 -26.38 2.53
N SER A 377 5.97 -27.09 3.22
CA SER A 377 4.56 -27.18 2.87
C SER A 377 3.68 -26.71 4.01
N VAL A 378 2.56 -26.08 3.65
CA VAL A 378 1.58 -25.49 4.54
C VAL A 378 0.27 -26.24 4.32
N ALA A 379 -0.22 -26.93 5.35
CA ALA A 379 -1.49 -27.64 5.31
C ALA A 379 -2.67 -26.66 5.23
N ALA A 380 -3.83 -27.10 4.73
CA ALA A 380 -5.03 -26.28 4.70
C ALA A 380 -5.46 -25.86 6.13
N ASN A 381 -5.94 -24.63 6.27
CA ASN A 381 -6.63 -24.12 7.44
C ASN A 381 -8.13 -24.24 7.21
N THR A 382 -8.78 -25.14 7.97
CA THR A 382 -10.23 -25.37 7.88
C THR A 382 -11.04 -24.55 8.90
N GLY A 383 -10.35 -23.81 9.78
CA GLY A 383 -11.02 -22.93 10.76
C GLY A 383 -11.20 -21.51 10.23
N ALA A 384 -12.22 -20.83 10.73
CA ALA A 384 -12.54 -19.42 10.47
C ALA A 384 -11.38 -18.46 10.81
N LYS A 385 -10.58 -18.78 11.83
CA LYS A 385 -9.53 -17.87 12.30
C LYS A 385 -8.21 -18.08 11.58
N ALA A 386 -7.56 -16.96 11.22
CA ALA A 386 -6.19 -16.96 10.72
C ALA A 386 -5.22 -17.55 11.75
N ARG A 387 -4.13 -18.17 11.27
CA ARG A 387 -3.10 -18.78 12.13
C ARG A 387 -1.70 -18.37 11.70
N THR A 388 -0.79 -18.33 12.67
CA THR A 388 0.62 -17.95 12.46
C THR A 388 1.54 -19.00 13.09
N GLY A 389 2.61 -19.34 12.39
CA GLY A 389 3.64 -20.28 12.82
C GLY A 389 5.00 -19.84 12.29
N THR A 390 6.07 -20.50 12.74
CA THR A 390 7.44 -20.14 12.37
C THR A 390 8.26 -21.36 12.01
N LEU A 391 9.05 -21.23 10.95
CA LEU A 391 10.16 -22.12 10.65
C LEU A 391 11.44 -21.52 11.23
N THR A 392 12.28 -22.34 11.85
CA THR A 392 13.68 -22.00 12.13
C THR A 392 14.54 -22.57 11.02
N ILE A 393 15.02 -21.71 10.12
CA ILE A 393 15.82 -22.05 8.94
C ILE A 393 17.23 -21.50 9.15
N ALA A 394 18.24 -22.36 9.22
CA ALA A 394 19.63 -21.94 9.46
C ALA A 394 19.79 -21.08 10.73
N GLY A 395 18.99 -21.35 11.76
CA GLY A 395 18.92 -20.55 12.99
C GLY A 395 18.15 -19.23 12.88
N ARG A 396 17.58 -18.91 11.71
CA ARG A 396 16.75 -17.71 11.46
C ARG A 396 15.27 -18.02 11.51
N THR A 397 14.49 -17.07 12.00
CA THR A 397 13.02 -17.18 12.04
C THR A 397 12.42 -16.80 10.70
N HIS A 398 11.65 -17.71 10.11
CA HIS A 398 10.79 -17.47 8.94
C HIS A 398 9.33 -17.60 9.34
N THR A 399 8.57 -16.52 9.24
CA THR A 399 7.17 -16.46 9.70
C THR A 399 6.21 -16.89 8.60
N VAL A 400 5.32 -17.83 8.91
CA VAL A 400 4.25 -18.25 8.02
C VAL A 400 2.92 -17.78 8.59
N THR A 401 2.20 -16.95 7.86
CA THR A 401 0.82 -16.57 8.19
C THR A 401 -0.13 -17.25 7.21
N GLN A 402 -1.28 -17.69 7.71
CA GLN A 402 -2.29 -18.35 6.89
C GLN A 402 -3.67 -17.83 7.24
N ALA A 403 -4.43 -17.42 6.22
CA ALA A 403 -5.80 -16.95 6.38
C ALA A 403 -6.74 -18.04 6.92
N GLY A 404 -7.86 -17.61 7.51
CA GLY A 404 -8.99 -18.46 7.85
C GLY A 404 -9.70 -19.00 6.61
N ALA A 405 -10.45 -20.08 6.77
CA ALA A 405 -11.33 -20.60 5.74
C ALA A 405 -12.36 -19.53 5.34
N PRO A 406 -12.64 -19.34 4.03
CA PRO A 406 -13.67 -18.42 3.60
C PRO A 406 -15.04 -18.73 4.21
N PRO A 407 -15.85 -17.71 4.52
CA PRO A 407 -17.23 -17.91 4.93
C PRO A 407 -18.02 -18.66 3.85
N THR A 408 -19.00 -19.44 4.29
CA THR A 408 -19.94 -20.17 3.43
C THR A 408 -21.38 -19.89 3.86
N ILE A 409 -22.32 -19.98 2.92
CA ILE A 409 -23.75 -19.85 3.23
C ILE A 409 -24.25 -21.21 3.71
N THR A 410 -24.71 -21.27 4.95
CA THR A 410 -25.23 -22.48 5.61
C THR A 410 -26.76 -22.55 5.60
N GLY A 411 -27.44 -21.42 5.36
CA GLY A 411 -28.90 -21.35 5.33
C GLY A 411 -29.43 -20.21 4.47
N GLN A 412 -30.59 -20.45 3.84
CA GLN A 412 -31.31 -19.50 3.01
C GLN A 412 -32.81 -19.60 3.31
N SER A 413 -33.46 -18.47 3.59
CA SER A 413 -34.91 -18.38 3.77
C SER A 413 -35.43 -17.16 3.00
N PRO A 414 -36.31 -17.29 2.00
CA PRO A 414 -36.82 -18.54 1.44
C PRO A 414 -35.72 -19.42 0.86
N ALA A 415 -35.90 -20.74 0.95
CA ALA A 415 -34.98 -21.71 0.35
C ALA A 415 -34.99 -21.62 -1.18
N GLY A 416 -33.88 -22.01 -1.82
CA GLY A 416 -33.79 -22.14 -3.27
C GLY A 416 -34.92 -23.01 -3.86
N GLY A 417 -35.68 -22.45 -4.79
CA GLY A 417 -36.80 -23.08 -5.46
C GLY A 417 -38.13 -23.05 -4.69
N ALA A 418 -38.20 -22.42 -3.51
CA ALA A 418 -39.43 -22.33 -2.74
C ALA A 418 -40.55 -21.65 -3.54
N THR A 419 -41.77 -22.18 -3.45
CA THR A 419 -42.98 -21.61 -4.07
C THR A 419 -44.00 -21.27 -2.99
N GLY A 420 -44.98 -20.41 -3.31
CA GLY A 420 -45.99 -20.02 -2.33
C GLY A 420 -45.48 -19.09 -1.23
N VAL A 421 -44.35 -18.41 -1.47
CA VAL A 421 -43.72 -17.51 -0.50
C VAL A 421 -44.56 -16.24 -0.31
N ASP A 422 -44.77 -15.79 0.92
CA ASP A 422 -45.49 -14.55 1.19
C ASP A 422 -44.88 -13.34 0.46
N THR A 423 -45.72 -12.47 -0.09
CA THR A 423 -45.26 -11.28 -0.82
C THR A 423 -44.57 -10.24 0.08
N ASN A 424 -44.70 -10.36 1.40
CA ASN A 424 -44.03 -9.51 2.39
C ASN A 424 -42.86 -10.22 3.09
N THR A 425 -42.39 -11.36 2.57
CA THR A 425 -41.30 -12.10 3.20
C THR A 425 -40.01 -11.27 3.25
N ALA A 426 -39.27 -11.39 4.35
CA ALA A 426 -37.88 -10.95 4.42
C ALA A 426 -36.98 -12.12 4.01
N ILE A 427 -35.93 -11.84 3.24
CA ILE A 427 -34.95 -12.83 2.82
C ILE A 427 -33.82 -12.86 3.85
N THR A 428 -33.55 -14.01 4.46
CA THR A 428 -32.46 -14.21 5.42
C THR A 428 -31.43 -15.18 4.87
N VAL A 429 -30.16 -14.80 5.00
CA VAL A 429 -28.99 -15.62 4.67
C VAL A 429 -28.23 -15.90 5.95
N THR A 430 -27.87 -17.16 6.21
CA THR A 430 -27.07 -17.59 7.36
C THR A 430 -25.68 -18.03 6.89
N PHE A 431 -24.64 -17.61 7.61
CA PHE A 431 -23.24 -17.88 7.30
C PHE A 431 -22.62 -18.93 8.24
N SER A 432 -21.50 -19.52 7.84
CA SER A 432 -20.74 -20.49 8.65
C SER A 432 -19.99 -19.86 9.83
N GLU A 433 -19.81 -18.55 9.81
CA GLU A 433 -19.02 -17.80 10.77
C GLU A 433 -19.46 -16.34 10.86
N THR A 434 -18.81 -15.59 11.76
CA THR A 434 -19.13 -14.18 12.03
C THR A 434 -18.77 -13.32 10.84
N MET A 435 -19.69 -12.43 10.43
CA MET A 435 -19.50 -11.61 9.24
C MET A 435 -19.14 -10.16 9.58
N ASN A 436 -18.39 -9.50 8.69
CA ASN A 436 -18.11 -8.07 8.81
C ASN A 436 -19.34 -7.25 8.34
N PRO A 437 -20.04 -6.56 9.26
CA PRO A 437 -21.28 -5.84 8.94
C PRO A 437 -21.05 -4.69 7.95
N ALA A 438 -19.85 -4.13 7.85
CA ALA A 438 -19.53 -3.05 6.92
C ALA A 438 -19.54 -3.50 5.45
N THR A 439 -19.44 -4.81 5.19
CA THR A 439 -19.45 -5.38 3.83
C THR A 439 -20.83 -5.90 3.39
N ILE A 440 -21.81 -5.84 4.30
CA ILE A 440 -23.17 -6.33 4.09
C ILE A 440 -24.09 -5.13 3.84
N HIS A 441 -24.36 -4.86 2.57
CA HIS A 441 -25.23 -3.77 2.13
C HIS A 441 -25.82 -4.04 0.74
N SER A 442 -26.63 -3.12 0.22
CA SER A 442 -27.43 -3.27 -1.00
C SER A 442 -26.65 -3.47 -2.30
N SER A 443 -25.32 -3.30 -2.30
CA SER A 443 -24.49 -3.61 -3.48
C SER A 443 -23.88 -5.02 -3.42
N SER A 444 -23.74 -5.60 -2.22
CA SER A 444 -23.23 -6.96 -1.98
C SER A 444 -24.35 -8.01 -1.84
N PHE A 445 -25.58 -7.56 -1.54
CA PHE A 445 -26.80 -8.38 -1.60
C PHE A 445 -27.79 -7.76 -2.57
N ARG A 446 -28.25 -8.54 -3.54
CA ARG A 446 -29.15 -8.07 -4.60
C ARG A 446 -30.39 -8.95 -4.67
N LEU A 447 -31.54 -8.32 -4.85
CA LEU A 447 -32.80 -8.97 -5.20
C LEU A 447 -33.20 -8.51 -6.60
N ALA A 448 -33.56 -9.44 -7.48
CA ALA A 448 -33.91 -9.13 -8.86
C ALA A 448 -35.19 -9.85 -9.32
N GLN A 449 -35.95 -9.17 -10.18
CA GLN A 449 -37.13 -9.69 -10.87
C GLN A 449 -36.88 -9.61 -12.38
N GLY A 450 -36.81 -10.75 -13.07
CA GLY A 450 -36.58 -10.77 -14.53
C GLY A 450 -35.33 -10.00 -14.97
N GLY A 451 -34.28 -9.97 -14.13
CA GLY A 451 -33.03 -9.23 -14.37
C GLY A 451 -33.03 -7.77 -13.89
N SER A 452 -34.17 -7.20 -13.50
CA SER A 452 -34.26 -5.84 -12.94
C SER A 452 -34.07 -5.87 -11.42
N THR A 453 -33.31 -4.92 -10.88
CA THR A 453 -33.07 -4.85 -9.42
C THR A 453 -34.33 -4.39 -8.68
N VAL A 454 -34.67 -5.10 -7.60
CA VAL A 454 -35.75 -4.77 -6.68
C VAL A 454 -35.16 -3.98 -5.51
N SER A 455 -35.72 -2.79 -5.24
CA SER A 455 -35.28 -1.96 -4.12
C SER A 455 -35.51 -2.68 -2.80
N SER A 456 -34.44 -2.75 -2.00
CA SER A 456 -34.43 -3.46 -0.72
C SER A 456 -33.41 -2.84 0.24
N THR A 457 -33.64 -3.05 1.53
CA THR A 457 -32.70 -2.71 2.60
C THR A 457 -32.04 -3.98 3.11
N VAL A 458 -30.76 -3.91 3.46
CA VAL A 458 -29.98 -5.06 3.95
C VAL A 458 -29.53 -4.74 5.36
N THR A 459 -29.89 -5.60 6.31
CA THR A 459 -29.54 -5.46 7.72
C THR A 459 -28.59 -6.60 8.12
N PRO A 460 -27.33 -6.30 8.50
CA PRO A 460 -26.41 -7.33 8.98
C PRO A 460 -26.76 -7.80 10.39
N GLY A 461 -26.59 -9.09 10.63
CA GLY A 461 -26.49 -9.74 11.94
C GLY A 461 -25.10 -10.34 12.13
N SER A 462 -24.85 -11.00 13.27
CA SER A 462 -23.54 -11.60 13.55
C SER A 462 -23.22 -12.80 12.63
N LEU A 463 -24.17 -13.72 12.45
CA LEU A 463 -24.07 -14.91 11.59
C LEU A 463 -25.05 -14.87 10.42
N SER A 464 -25.70 -13.73 10.17
CA SER A 464 -26.77 -13.64 9.19
C SER A 464 -26.86 -12.27 8.54
N ALA A 465 -27.56 -12.19 7.42
CA ALA A 465 -27.98 -10.94 6.81
C ALA A 465 -29.45 -11.05 6.40
N THR A 466 -30.22 -9.99 6.64
CA THR A 466 -31.63 -9.92 6.27
C THR A 466 -31.85 -8.84 5.22
N LEU A 467 -32.33 -9.23 4.04
CA LEU A 467 -32.76 -8.37 2.96
C LEU A 467 -34.29 -8.19 3.02
N THR A 468 -34.74 -6.96 3.22
CA THR A 468 -36.15 -6.59 3.33
C THR A 468 -36.55 -5.77 2.10
N PRO A 469 -37.45 -6.29 1.22
CA PRO A 469 -37.98 -5.53 0.09
C PRO A 469 -38.66 -4.23 0.55
N SER A 470 -38.46 -3.13 -0.18
CA SER A 470 -39.04 -1.83 0.19
C SER A 470 -40.56 -1.75 -0.06
N SER A 471 -41.12 -2.70 -0.80
CA SER A 471 -42.56 -2.85 -1.07
C SER A 471 -42.90 -4.33 -1.21
N SER A 472 -44.18 -4.68 -1.06
CA SER A 472 -44.66 -6.04 -1.29
C SER A 472 -44.24 -6.55 -2.68
N LEU A 473 -43.74 -7.77 -2.73
CA LEU A 473 -43.37 -8.46 -3.96
C LEU A 473 -44.62 -8.79 -4.78
N THR A 474 -44.48 -8.86 -6.09
CA THR A 474 -45.55 -9.20 -7.02
C THR A 474 -45.99 -10.65 -6.79
N PRO A 475 -47.30 -10.95 -6.65
CA PRO A 475 -47.79 -12.33 -6.53
C PRO A 475 -47.41 -13.22 -7.72
N GLY A 476 -47.24 -14.52 -7.48
CA GLY A 476 -46.94 -15.53 -8.51
C GLY A 476 -45.65 -15.29 -9.31
N THR A 477 -44.72 -14.50 -8.77
CA THR A 477 -43.54 -14.01 -9.50
C THR A 477 -42.26 -14.62 -8.93
N ALA A 478 -41.35 -15.02 -9.82
CA ALA A 478 -40.02 -15.51 -9.46
C ALA A 478 -39.05 -14.35 -9.20
N TYR A 479 -38.32 -14.44 -8.10
CA TYR A 479 -37.28 -13.50 -7.69
C TYR A 479 -35.95 -14.24 -7.53
N THR A 480 -34.85 -13.58 -7.89
CA THR A 480 -33.49 -14.10 -7.72
C THR A 480 -32.75 -13.27 -6.69
N VAL A 481 -32.13 -13.94 -5.73
CA VAL A 481 -31.25 -13.34 -4.72
C VAL A 481 -29.81 -13.63 -5.12
N THR A 482 -28.94 -12.64 -4.99
CA THR A 482 -27.51 -12.78 -5.26
C THR A 482 -26.70 -12.19 -4.10
N VAL A 483 -25.75 -12.98 -3.58
CA VAL A 483 -24.79 -12.59 -2.54
C VAL A 483 -23.40 -12.64 -3.17
N THR A 484 -22.76 -11.48 -3.32
CA THR A 484 -21.52 -11.35 -4.07
C THR A 484 -20.28 -11.67 -3.21
N THR A 485 -19.13 -11.83 -3.86
CA THR A 485 -17.82 -11.99 -3.18
C THR A 485 -17.35 -10.71 -2.47
N ALA A 486 -18.11 -9.61 -2.51
CA ALA A 486 -17.80 -8.43 -1.71
C ALA A 486 -18.10 -8.62 -0.21
N VAL A 487 -18.91 -9.62 0.14
CA VAL A 487 -19.20 -9.98 1.54
C VAL A 487 -17.98 -10.67 2.16
N GLN A 488 -17.55 -10.21 3.34
CA GLN A 488 -16.38 -10.70 4.06
C GLN A 488 -16.70 -11.08 5.50
N ASP A 489 -15.92 -11.99 6.08
CA ASP A 489 -15.91 -12.29 7.52
C ASP A 489 -15.25 -11.18 8.36
N ASP A 490 -15.19 -11.34 9.69
CA ASP A 490 -14.55 -10.39 10.60
C ASP A 490 -13.01 -10.32 10.46
N GLU A 491 -12.39 -11.28 9.76
CA GLU A 491 -10.99 -11.30 9.38
C GLU A 491 -10.70 -10.64 8.02
N GLY A 492 -11.74 -10.25 7.26
CA GLY A 492 -11.62 -9.68 5.92
C GLY A 492 -11.47 -10.72 4.79
N VAL A 493 -11.73 -12.00 5.05
CA VAL A 493 -11.78 -13.05 4.01
C VAL A 493 -13.14 -13.02 3.33
N ALA A 494 -13.13 -12.87 2.01
CA ALA A 494 -14.34 -12.85 1.19
C ALA A 494 -14.97 -14.23 1.02
N LEU A 495 -16.28 -14.27 0.73
CA LEU A 495 -16.93 -15.46 0.17
C LEU A 495 -16.12 -16.00 -1.02
N ALA A 496 -15.91 -17.31 -1.06
CA ALA A 496 -15.10 -17.95 -2.11
C ALA A 496 -15.71 -17.78 -3.52
N SER A 497 -17.04 -17.68 -3.61
CA SER A 497 -17.76 -17.47 -4.87
C SER A 497 -19.07 -16.75 -4.62
N GLU A 498 -19.59 -16.08 -5.65
CA GLU A 498 -20.94 -15.53 -5.63
C GLU A 498 -21.97 -16.66 -5.46
N SER A 499 -23.00 -16.41 -4.66
CA SER A 499 -24.14 -17.31 -4.48
C SER A 499 -25.40 -16.70 -5.07
N SER A 500 -26.16 -17.50 -5.82
CA SER A 500 -27.40 -17.05 -6.45
C SER A 500 -28.46 -18.14 -6.40
N TRP A 501 -29.68 -17.80 -6.00
CA TRP A 501 -30.83 -18.71 -5.97
C TRP A 501 -32.14 -17.94 -6.23
N SER A 502 -33.21 -18.67 -6.52
CA SER A 502 -34.52 -18.07 -6.80
C SER A 502 -35.63 -18.65 -5.92
N PHE A 503 -36.70 -17.88 -5.70
CA PHE A 503 -37.95 -18.32 -5.07
C PHE A 503 -39.16 -17.67 -5.76
N THR A 504 -40.35 -18.23 -5.59
CA THR A 504 -41.61 -17.76 -6.22
C THR A 504 -42.64 -17.40 -5.17
N THR A 505 -43.20 -16.20 -5.26
CA THR A 505 -44.25 -15.72 -4.35
C THR A 505 -45.58 -16.46 -4.56
N ALA A 506 -46.43 -16.47 -3.54
CA ALA A 506 -47.79 -17.00 -3.63
C ALA A 506 -48.58 -16.29 -4.72
N GLY A 507 -49.40 -17.05 -5.46
CA GLY A 507 -50.33 -16.49 -6.45
C GLY A 507 -51.38 -15.60 -5.78
N ALA A 508 -51.99 -14.70 -6.55
CA ALA A 508 -53.10 -13.90 -6.05
C ALA A 508 -54.23 -14.84 -5.55
N PRO A 509 -54.85 -14.56 -4.39
CA PRO A 509 -55.95 -15.39 -3.91
C PRO A 509 -57.06 -15.47 -4.97
N PRO A 510 -57.67 -16.65 -5.20
CA PRO A 510 -58.75 -16.77 -6.15
C PRO A 510 -59.92 -15.88 -5.70
N VAL A 511 -60.34 -14.95 -6.56
CA VAL A 511 -61.55 -14.16 -6.35
C VAL A 511 -62.72 -15.12 -6.43
N THR A 512 -63.31 -15.48 -5.28
CA THR A 512 -64.52 -16.29 -5.23
C THR A 512 -65.70 -15.43 -5.66
N SER A 513 -66.18 -15.68 -6.89
CA SER A 513 -67.36 -15.06 -7.44
C SER A 513 -68.62 -15.57 -6.72
N GLY A 514 -69.10 -14.84 -5.71
CA GLY A 514 -70.45 -14.95 -5.16
C GLY A 514 -71.32 -13.82 -5.71
N GLY A 515 -72.32 -14.16 -6.52
CA GLY A 515 -73.10 -13.23 -7.35
C GLY A 515 -74.03 -12.27 -6.60
N GLY A 516 -74.27 -11.11 -7.21
CA GLY A 516 -75.29 -10.15 -6.76
C GLY A 516 -75.19 -8.76 -7.42
N GLY A 517 -75.49 -8.68 -8.72
CA GLY A 517 -76.07 -7.54 -9.45
C GLY A 517 -75.64 -6.08 -9.17
N GLY A 518 -75.12 -5.42 -10.21
CA GLY A 518 -75.30 -3.97 -10.39
C GLY A 518 -74.04 -3.21 -10.78
N GLY A 519 -73.80 -3.06 -12.09
CA GLY A 519 -72.74 -2.19 -12.60
C GLY A 519 -73.01 -0.72 -12.30
N GLY A 520 -71.99 -0.01 -11.80
CA GLY A 520 -72.06 1.43 -11.54
C GLY A 520 -70.67 2.05 -11.44
N GLY A 521 -70.14 2.53 -12.58
CA GLY A 521 -68.86 3.23 -12.63
C GLY A 521 -68.93 4.63 -11.99
N GLY A 522 -68.07 4.87 -11.00
CA GLY A 522 -67.14 5.99 -11.06
C GLY A 522 -67.38 7.28 -10.27
N CYS A 523 -68.47 7.45 -9.51
CA CYS A 523 -68.75 8.72 -8.81
C CYS A 523 -68.86 8.58 -7.28
N PHE A 524 -67.84 8.06 -6.60
CA PHE A 524 -67.94 7.61 -5.20
C PHE A 524 -68.51 8.64 -4.20
N ILE A 525 -68.00 9.88 -4.19
CA ILE A 525 -68.47 10.92 -3.25
C ILE A 525 -69.89 11.39 -3.59
N ALA A 526 -70.21 11.55 -4.88
CA ALA A 526 -71.54 11.96 -5.31
C ALA A 526 -72.58 10.86 -5.03
N THR A 527 -72.22 9.60 -5.29
CA THR A 527 -73.05 8.44 -4.97
C THR A 527 -73.27 8.31 -3.45
N ALA A 528 -72.24 8.54 -2.63
CA ALA A 528 -72.37 8.56 -1.17
C ALA A 528 -73.26 9.73 -0.69
N ALA A 529 -73.08 10.91 -1.28
CA ALA A 529 -73.87 12.09 -0.96
C ALA A 529 -75.34 11.89 -1.34
N PHE A 530 -75.66 11.49 -2.57
CA PHE A 530 -77.04 11.40 -3.07
C PHE A 530 -77.70 10.02 -2.87
N GLY A 531 -76.95 9.04 -2.36
CA GLY A 531 -77.46 7.71 -1.99
C GLY A 531 -77.62 6.72 -3.14
N SER A 532 -77.39 7.14 -4.40
CA SER A 532 -77.49 6.25 -5.56
C SER A 532 -76.58 6.70 -6.70
N ALA A 533 -75.94 5.74 -7.38
CA ALA A 533 -75.17 5.98 -8.60
C ALA A 533 -76.06 6.25 -9.82
N LEU A 534 -77.37 6.02 -9.67
CA LEU A 534 -78.40 6.26 -10.68
C LEU A 534 -79.19 7.54 -10.42
N GLU A 535 -78.86 8.29 -9.35
CA GLU A 535 -79.50 9.57 -9.09
C GLU A 535 -79.23 10.53 -10.26
N PRO A 536 -80.24 11.28 -10.78
CA PRO A 536 -80.07 12.11 -11.96
C PRO A 536 -78.87 13.07 -11.89
N ARG A 537 -78.66 13.71 -10.74
CA ARG A 537 -77.51 14.61 -10.51
C ARG A 537 -76.17 13.88 -10.57
N VAL A 538 -76.09 12.64 -10.10
CA VAL A 538 -74.87 11.82 -10.18
C VAL A 538 -74.60 11.36 -11.62
N VAL A 539 -75.67 11.08 -12.38
CA VAL A 539 -75.58 10.76 -13.81
C VAL A 539 -75.08 11.96 -14.63
N THR A 540 -75.64 13.15 -14.41
CA THR A 540 -75.22 14.40 -15.09
C THR A 540 -73.73 14.70 -14.85
N LEU A 541 -73.26 14.53 -13.61
CA LEU A 541 -71.85 14.75 -13.26
C LEU A 541 -70.92 13.75 -13.96
N ARG A 542 -71.34 12.49 -14.07
CA ARG A 542 -70.61 11.44 -14.79
C ARG A 542 -70.48 11.77 -16.28
N GLU A 543 -71.56 12.23 -16.90
CA GLU A 543 -71.57 12.61 -18.31
C GLU A 543 -70.70 13.84 -18.61
N PHE A 544 -70.73 14.83 -17.71
CA PHE A 544 -69.86 16.00 -17.81
C PHE A 544 -68.37 15.62 -17.78
N ARG A 545 -67.97 14.76 -16.83
CA ARG A 545 -66.60 14.22 -16.76
C ARG A 545 -66.20 13.54 -18.07
N ASP A 546 -67.03 12.60 -18.54
CA ASP A 546 -66.71 11.78 -19.70
C ASP A 546 -66.56 12.62 -20.97
N ARG A 547 -67.36 13.68 -21.09
CA ARG A 547 -67.37 14.54 -22.27
C ARG A 547 -66.29 15.62 -22.27
N TYR A 548 -65.93 16.16 -21.11
CA TYR A 548 -65.07 17.36 -21.03
C TYR A 548 -63.73 17.14 -20.32
N LEU A 549 -63.63 16.18 -19.37
CA LEU A 549 -62.39 15.95 -18.61
C LEU A 549 -61.55 14.82 -19.21
N MET A 550 -62.19 13.69 -19.54
CA MET A 550 -61.52 12.49 -20.07
C MET A 550 -60.76 12.68 -21.40
N PRO A 551 -61.19 13.56 -22.33
CA PRO A 551 -60.44 13.78 -23.57
C PRO A 551 -59.07 14.43 -23.36
N SER A 552 -58.87 15.20 -22.28
CA SER A 552 -57.61 15.89 -21.99
C SER A 552 -56.67 15.03 -21.13
N SER A 553 -55.34 15.14 -21.34
CA SER A 553 -54.35 14.44 -20.51
C SER A 553 -54.34 14.94 -19.06
N THR A 554 -54.46 16.26 -18.86
CA THR A 554 -54.56 16.87 -17.53
C THR A 554 -55.82 16.45 -16.78
N GLY A 555 -56.96 16.38 -17.46
CA GLY A 555 -58.21 15.90 -16.88
C GLY A 555 -58.16 14.43 -16.48
N ARG A 556 -57.50 13.56 -17.26
CA ARG A 556 -57.29 12.15 -16.90
C ARG A 556 -56.43 11.97 -15.65
N ALA A 557 -55.29 12.68 -15.56
CA ALA A 557 -54.42 12.61 -14.39
C ALA A 557 -55.14 13.09 -13.11
N PHE A 558 -55.98 14.11 -13.22
CA PHE A 558 -56.80 14.59 -12.11
C PHE A 558 -57.87 13.56 -11.67
N VAL A 559 -58.58 12.96 -12.64
CA VAL A 559 -59.60 11.92 -12.42
C VAL A 559 -59.00 10.67 -11.73
N GLU A 560 -57.76 10.31 -12.07
CA GLU A 560 -57.01 9.22 -11.43
C GLU A 560 -56.57 9.55 -9.99
N LEU A 561 -56.04 10.76 -9.75
CA LEU A 561 -55.69 11.23 -8.40
C LEU A 561 -56.92 11.24 -7.48
N TYR A 562 -58.07 11.71 -7.98
CA TYR A 562 -59.33 11.71 -7.24
C TYR A 562 -59.82 10.29 -6.94
N HIS A 563 -59.65 9.33 -7.86
CA HIS A 563 -60.01 7.93 -7.63
C HIS A 563 -59.19 7.29 -6.51
N MET A 564 -57.92 7.68 -6.32
CA MET A 564 -57.11 7.17 -5.20
C MET A 564 -57.57 7.71 -3.84
N LEU A 565 -58.04 8.95 -3.77
CA LEU A 565 -58.37 9.63 -2.50
C LEU A 565 -59.85 9.51 -2.10
N SER A 566 -60.75 9.32 -3.06
CA SER A 566 -62.20 9.40 -2.84
C SER A 566 -62.87 8.22 -2.13
N PRO A 567 -62.42 6.94 -2.23
CA PRO A 567 -63.09 5.83 -1.56
C PRO A 567 -63.19 5.96 -0.03
N PRO A 568 -62.11 6.25 0.73
CA PRO A 568 -62.22 6.40 2.19
C PRO A 568 -63.04 7.64 2.61
N MET A 569 -63.02 8.71 1.81
CA MET A 569 -63.85 9.90 2.06
C MET A 569 -65.34 9.63 1.80
N ALA A 570 -65.66 8.87 0.74
CA ALA A 570 -67.03 8.50 0.40
C ALA A 570 -67.65 7.61 1.49
N GLU A 571 -66.86 6.73 2.10
CA GLU A 571 -67.28 5.88 3.21
C GLU A 571 -67.60 6.71 4.46
N ALA A 572 -66.78 7.70 4.79
CA ALA A 572 -67.04 8.64 5.90
C ALA A 572 -68.29 9.52 5.67
N ILE A 573 -68.55 9.95 4.43
CA ILE A 573 -69.73 10.76 4.06
C ILE A 573 -71.01 9.91 4.07
N ALA A 574 -70.94 8.65 3.64
CA ALA A 574 -72.08 7.74 3.66
C ALA A 574 -72.52 7.38 5.09
N ALA A 575 -71.60 7.44 6.05
CA ALA A 575 -71.84 7.08 7.44
C ALA A 575 -72.39 8.23 8.33
N ASP A 576 -72.38 9.49 7.86
CA ASP A 576 -72.79 10.66 8.65
C ASP A 576 -73.76 11.58 7.89
N GLU A 577 -74.95 11.79 8.46
CA GLU A 577 -76.01 12.56 7.80
C GLU A 577 -75.70 14.06 7.67
N GLY A 578 -74.97 14.64 8.63
CA GLY A 578 -74.58 16.05 8.61
C GLY A 578 -73.56 16.34 7.52
N LEU A 579 -72.56 15.47 7.37
CA LEU A 579 -71.60 15.48 6.27
C LEU A 579 -72.30 15.26 4.93
N ARG A 580 -73.22 14.29 4.86
CA ARG A 580 -73.99 14.01 3.64
C ARG A 580 -74.81 15.23 3.19
N ALA A 581 -75.49 15.91 4.13
CA ALA A 581 -76.25 17.13 3.86
C ALA A 581 -75.35 18.31 3.45
N GLY A 582 -74.21 18.48 4.12
CA GLY A 582 -73.22 19.51 3.77
C GLY A 582 -72.62 19.32 2.39
N VAL A 583 -72.28 18.07 2.03
CA VAL A 583 -71.74 17.75 0.71
C VAL A 583 -72.80 17.91 -0.39
N ARG A 584 -74.08 17.54 -0.14
CA ARG A 584 -75.18 17.84 -1.09
C ARG A 584 -75.35 19.33 -1.34
N ALA A 585 -75.26 20.17 -0.31
CA ALA A 585 -75.41 21.61 -0.45
C ALA A 585 -74.32 22.22 -1.36
N VAL A 586 -73.12 21.63 -1.37
CA VAL A 586 -72.02 22.02 -2.26
C VAL A 586 -72.19 21.43 -3.67
N LEU A 587 -72.61 20.17 -3.78
CA LEU A 587 -72.66 19.46 -5.07
C LEU A 587 -73.90 19.77 -5.91
N ALA A 588 -75.04 20.10 -5.30
CA ALA A 588 -76.28 20.36 -6.04
C ALA A 588 -76.17 21.56 -7.02
N PRO A 589 -75.63 22.74 -6.63
CA PRO A 589 -75.46 23.85 -7.57
C PRO A 589 -74.51 23.52 -8.73
N ILE A 590 -73.52 22.65 -8.47
CA ILE A 590 -72.53 22.23 -9.46
C ILE A 590 -73.16 21.24 -10.46
N ALA A 591 -73.96 20.30 -9.98
CA ALA A 591 -74.70 19.36 -10.83
C ALA A 591 -75.69 20.10 -11.73
N ASP A 592 -76.41 21.09 -11.20
CA ASP A 592 -77.38 21.89 -11.96
C ASP A 592 -76.66 22.80 -13.00
N ALA A 593 -75.48 23.33 -12.68
CA ALA A 593 -74.64 24.06 -13.64
C ALA A 593 -74.05 23.15 -14.74
N ALA A 594 -73.66 21.92 -14.39
CA ALA A 594 -73.17 20.92 -15.34
C ALA A 594 -74.28 20.48 -16.33
N ASP A 595 -75.52 20.33 -15.84
CA ASP A 595 -76.69 20.03 -16.68
C ASP A 595 -76.93 21.14 -17.71
N THR A 596 -76.83 22.39 -17.27
CA THR A 596 -76.97 23.57 -18.13
C THR A 596 -75.85 23.62 -19.19
N ALA A 597 -74.61 23.27 -18.82
CA ALA A 597 -73.47 23.24 -19.73
C ALA A 597 -73.55 22.12 -20.78
N LEU A 598 -74.10 20.96 -20.41
CA LEU A 598 -74.33 19.83 -21.31
C LEU A 598 -75.39 20.12 -22.38
N GLY A 599 -76.32 21.05 -22.10
CA GLY A 599 -77.36 21.51 -23.04
C GLY A 599 -76.95 22.65 -24.01
N ALA A 600 -75.78 23.27 -23.84
CA ALA A 600 -75.34 24.42 -24.65
C ALA A 600 -74.57 23.99 -25.92
N LYS A 601 -74.73 24.72 -27.04
CA LYS A 601 -73.91 24.53 -28.25
C LYS A 601 -72.45 24.90 -27.98
N THR A 602 -71.52 24.15 -28.57
CA THR A 602 -70.07 24.13 -28.28
C THR A 602 -69.35 25.49 -28.30
N GLU A 603 -69.88 26.50 -28.99
CA GLU A 603 -69.24 27.82 -29.10
C GLU A 603 -69.51 28.76 -27.90
N THR A 604 -70.45 28.45 -27.00
CA THR A 604 -70.72 29.29 -25.80
C THR A 604 -69.82 28.93 -24.61
N VAL A 605 -69.14 27.78 -24.63
CA VAL A 605 -68.30 27.30 -23.52
C VAL A 605 -67.02 28.12 -23.36
N GLY A 606 -66.57 28.80 -24.43
CA GLY A 606 -65.39 29.67 -24.41
C GLY A 606 -65.53 30.96 -23.59
N MET A 607 -66.76 31.38 -23.21
CA MET A 607 -67.01 32.59 -22.41
C MET A 607 -67.32 32.32 -20.92
N LEU A 608 -67.39 31.05 -20.49
CA LEU A 608 -67.68 30.65 -19.10
C LEU A 608 -66.41 30.26 -18.31
N GLY A 609 -65.29 30.94 -18.60
CA GLY A 609 -63.96 30.70 -17.99
C GLY A 609 -63.87 30.84 -16.45
N GLY A 610 -64.97 31.17 -15.76
CA GLY A 610 -65.05 31.24 -14.30
C GLY A 610 -65.72 30.04 -13.61
N LEU A 611 -66.47 29.19 -14.31
CA LEU A 611 -67.21 28.06 -13.70
C LEU A 611 -66.50 26.71 -13.83
N GLY A 612 -65.44 26.63 -14.64
CA GLY A 612 -64.64 25.42 -14.83
C GLY A 612 -63.99 24.89 -13.54
N ALA A 613 -63.70 25.77 -12.57
CA ALA A 613 -63.11 25.38 -11.28
C ALA A 613 -64.10 24.68 -10.33
N ALA A 614 -65.41 24.93 -10.47
CA ALA A 614 -66.43 24.32 -9.61
C ALA A 614 -66.94 22.97 -10.15
N ALA A 615 -67.02 22.81 -11.48
CA ALA A 615 -67.37 21.53 -12.12
C ALA A 615 -66.23 20.48 -12.09
N LEU A 616 -65.05 20.88 -11.59
CA LEU A 616 -63.81 20.11 -11.58
C LEU A 616 -63.71 19.04 -10.48
N LEU A 617 -64.81 18.65 -9.81
CA LEU A 617 -64.71 17.83 -8.59
C LEU A 617 -65.18 16.37 -8.69
N LEU A 618 -65.65 15.87 -9.83
CA LEU A 618 -66.56 14.72 -9.78
C LEU A 618 -66.26 13.64 -10.84
N CYS A 619 -65.78 12.50 -10.31
CA CYS A 619 -65.87 11.12 -10.81
C CYS A 619 -64.58 10.50 -11.43
N GLY A 620 -64.17 9.31 -10.99
CA GLY A 620 -63.06 8.43 -11.45
C GLY A 620 -63.53 7.24 -12.33
N ILE A 621 -62.67 6.55 -13.10
CA ILE A 621 -63.04 5.32 -13.85
C ILE A 621 -62.17 4.11 -13.44
N ARG A 622 -62.79 2.92 -13.36
CA ARG A 622 -62.16 1.58 -13.51
C ARG A 622 -62.53 1.02 -14.89
N ARG A 623 -61.56 0.45 -15.63
CA ARG A 623 -61.83 -0.35 -16.85
C ARG A 623 -61.71 -1.83 -16.48
N ASP A 624 -62.82 -2.56 -16.61
CA ASP A 624 -62.80 -4.03 -16.74
C ASP A 624 -62.53 -4.37 -18.21
N GLU A 625 -61.43 -5.05 -18.50
CA GLU A 625 -61.15 -5.61 -19.83
C GLU A 625 -61.94 -6.91 -20.02
N ARG A 626 -62.88 -6.94 -20.97
CA ARG A 626 -63.37 -8.20 -21.56
C ARG A 626 -62.42 -8.62 -22.69
N PRO A 627 -62.08 -9.91 -22.82
CA PRO A 627 -61.21 -10.40 -23.88
C PRO A 627 -61.93 -10.41 -25.24
N PRO A 628 -61.18 -10.35 -26.36
CA PRO A 628 -61.77 -10.37 -27.70
C PRO A 628 -62.32 -11.77 -28.04
N ARG A 629 -63.55 -11.82 -28.56
CA ARG A 629 -64.11 -13.01 -29.22
C ARG A 629 -63.47 -13.18 -30.60
N GLU A 630 -62.97 -14.38 -30.87
CA GLU A 630 -62.59 -14.88 -32.19
C GLU A 630 -63.68 -14.63 -33.25
N LYS A 631 -63.26 -14.22 -34.45
CA LYS A 631 -64.05 -14.40 -35.68
C LYS A 631 -63.42 -15.53 -36.50
N ASN A 632 -64.16 -16.62 -36.63
CA ASN A 632 -64.03 -17.56 -37.74
C ASN A 632 -64.39 -16.85 -39.07
N ARG A 633 -63.41 -16.64 -39.95
CA ARG A 633 -63.41 -17.08 -41.35
C ARG A 633 -62.08 -16.79 -42.02
#